data_AF-A0A9X2HR67-F1
#
_entry.id   AF-A0A9X2HR67-F1
#
_cell.length_a   1.000
_cell.length_b   1.000
_cell.length_c   1.000
_cell.angle_alpha   90.00
_cell.angle_beta   90.00
_cell.angle_gamma   90.00
#
_symmetry.space_group_name_H-M   'P 1'
#
loop_
_entity.id
_entity.type
_entity.pdbx_description
1 polymer ?
#
loop_
_entity_poly.entity_id
_entity_poly.type
_entity_poly.pdbx_seq_one_letter_code
_entity_poly.pdbx_strand_id
1 'polypeptide(L)'
;MKLPTFPSDVERAILDYGKQIAGEVNGKTYTNIDKSLLTLNAHQAEKPEFAKALLQMFQDASKREQEFNLALIADVYAYKNEWGPKFAAARLAGKPLPRQYPDPDDIVICDNLTVKFLGPVTADDAAKWEFFKRGREVYFSLAREIIEMTNCTCSLEEGRERYLKLRRQFYRVNRHLPKDFKRKHPAKFPPFNPTPGCPPDWDDEDDENPIA
;
A
#
# COMPACT_ATOMS: atom_id res chain seq x y z
N MET A 1 -17.04 -5.39 -11.40
CA MET A 1 -16.48 -4.37 -12.31
C MET A 1 -15.33 -5.01 -13.07
N LYS A 2 -15.38 -5.05 -14.40
CA LYS A 2 -14.20 -5.44 -15.20
C LYS A 2 -13.39 -4.16 -15.39
N LEU A 3 -12.20 -4.09 -14.82
CA LEU A 3 -11.34 -2.93 -15.04
C LEU A 3 -10.98 -2.87 -16.54
N PRO A 4 -10.95 -1.69 -17.17
CA PRO A 4 -10.38 -1.55 -18.49
C PRO A 4 -8.95 -2.11 -18.50
N THR A 5 -8.49 -2.56 -19.66
CA THR A 5 -7.12 -3.06 -19.79
C THR A 5 -6.19 -1.86 -19.90
N PHE A 6 -5.26 -1.75 -18.95
CA PHE A 6 -4.25 -0.69 -18.98
C PHE A 6 -3.35 -0.86 -20.23
N PRO A 7 -2.74 0.22 -20.75
CA PRO A 7 -1.70 0.13 -21.77
C PRO A 7 -0.60 -0.90 -21.42
N SER A 8 0.06 -1.43 -22.45
CA SER A 8 1.11 -2.44 -22.33
C SER A 8 2.25 -2.02 -21.38
N ASP A 9 3.03 -2.98 -20.88
CA ASP A 9 4.18 -2.71 -20.01
C ASP A 9 5.20 -1.76 -20.66
N VAL A 10 5.30 -1.80 -21.99
CA VAL A 10 6.14 -0.89 -22.78
C VAL A 10 5.65 0.55 -22.69
N GLU A 11 4.34 0.77 -22.78
CA GLU A 11 3.74 2.10 -22.69
C GLU A 11 3.84 2.68 -21.28
N ARG A 12 3.74 1.84 -20.24
CA ARG A 12 4.05 2.27 -18.87
C ARG A 12 5.48 2.77 -18.75
N ALA A 13 6.44 1.98 -19.25
CA ALA A 13 7.85 2.35 -19.20
C ALA A 13 8.12 3.67 -19.94
N ILE A 14 7.46 3.90 -21.08
CA ILE A 14 7.56 5.16 -21.85
C ILE A 14 6.98 6.33 -21.06
N LEU A 15 5.82 6.16 -20.43
CA LEU A 15 5.19 7.22 -19.62
C LEU A 15 6.01 7.54 -18.37
N ASP A 16 6.51 6.53 -17.68
CA ASP A 16 7.36 6.70 -16.49
C ASP A 16 8.66 7.42 -16.86
N TYR A 17 9.30 7.02 -17.97
CA TYR A 17 10.46 7.71 -18.49
C TYR A 17 10.15 9.16 -18.87
N GLY A 18 9.02 9.40 -19.53
CA GLY A 18 8.59 10.74 -19.93
C GLY A 18 8.35 11.67 -18.75
N LYS A 19 7.71 11.18 -17.68
CA LYS A 19 7.36 11.94 -16.47
C LYS A 19 8.55 12.20 -15.55
N GLN A 20 9.69 11.53 -15.73
CA GLN A 20 10.89 11.78 -14.93
C GLN A 20 11.39 13.22 -15.09
N ILE A 21 11.74 13.82 -13.96
CA ILE A 21 12.33 15.16 -13.89
C ILE A 21 13.74 15.10 -14.51
N ALA A 22 13.94 15.83 -15.60
CA ALA A 22 15.22 15.99 -16.28
C ALA A 22 16.05 17.13 -15.68
N GLY A 23 15.39 18.11 -15.05
CA GLY A 23 16.06 19.22 -14.39
C GLY A 23 15.08 20.29 -13.92
N GLU A 24 15.61 21.31 -13.25
CA GLU A 24 14.86 22.48 -12.80
C GLU A 24 15.59 23.74 -13.26
N VAL A 25 14.87 24.69 -13.85
CA VAL A 25 15.42 25.99 -14.27
C VAL A 25 14.48 27.08 -13.75
N ASN A 26 15.01 27.98 -12.92
CA ASN A 26 14.28 29.11 -12.34
C ASN A 26 12.98 28.71 -11.60
N GLY A 27 13.01 27.64 -10.80
CA GLY A 27 11.82 27.17 -10.07
C GLY A 27 10.82 26.39 -10.92
N LYS A 28 11.08 26.22 -12.22
CA LYS A 28 10.24 25.43 -13.13
C LYS A 28 10.88 24.06 -13.36
N THR A 29 10.13 23.01 -13.08
CA THR A 29 10.53 21.62 -13.33
C THR A 29 10.38 21.28 -14.81
N TYR A 30 11.39 20.63 -15.37
CA TYR A 30 11.42 20.14 -16.74
C TYR A 30 11.53 18.62 -16.72
N THR A 31 10.71 17.97 -17.51
CA THR A 31 10.65 16.50 -17.64
C THR A 31 11.54 16.02 -18.79
N ASN A 32 11.73 14.71 -18.90
CA ASN A 32 12.41 14.11 -20.06
C ASN A 32 11.68 14.39 -21.39
N ILE A 33 10.36 14.62 -21.35
CA ILE A 33 9.59 15.08 -22.51
C ILE A 33 10.02 16.48 -22.90
N ASP A 34 10.09 17.41 -21.93
CA ASP A 34 10.51 18.78 -22.18
C ASP A 34 11.94 18.83 -22.73
N LYS A 35 12.83 17.98 -22.21
CA LYS A 35 14.17 17.78 -22.76
C LYS A 35 14.12 17.27 -24.20
N SER A 36 13.25 16.30 -24.51
CA SER A 36 13.11 15.74 -25.87
C SER A 36 12.55 16.77 -26.85
N LEU A 37 11.61 17.62 -26.42
CA LEU A 37 11.07 18.75 -27.16
C LEU A 37 12.12 19.84 -27.40
N LEU A 38 12.92 20.17 -26.39
CA LEU A 38 14.05 21.10 -26.52
C LEU A 38 15.11 20.55 -27.47
N THR A 39 15.43 19.26 -27.39
CA THR A 39 16.36 18.58 -28.29
C THR A 39 15.83 18.59 -29.74
N LEU A 40 14.53 18.40 -29.95
CA LEU A 40 13.88 18.53 -31.26
C LEU A 40 13.99 19.94 -31.84
N ASN A 41 13.80 20.96 -31.00
CA ASN A 41 13.89 22.36 -31.41
C ASN A 41 15.34 22.81 -31.64
N ALA A 42 16.30 22.30 -30.86
CA ALA A 42 17.71 22.66 -30.94
C ALA A 42 18.50 21.87 -32.00
N HIS A 43 18.14 20.60 -32.25
CA HIS A 43 18.84 19.70 -33.18
C HIS A 43 18.04 19.43 -34.47
N GLN A 44 17.59 20.47 -35.17
CA GLN A 44 17.18 20.34 -36.58
C GLN A 44 18.28 19.72 -37.48
N ALA A 45 19.54 19.67 -37.02
CA ALA A 45 20.68 19.30 -37.84
C ALA A 45 21.17 17.83 -37.72
N GLU A 46 20.93 17.09 -36.62
CA GLU A 46 21.72 15.86 -36.38
C GLU A 46 20.94 14.54 -36.23
N LYS A 47 19.66 14.51 -35.82
CA LYS A 47 18.82 13.27 -35.73
C LYS A 47 17.31 13.53 -35.49
N PRO A 48 16.62 14.28 -36.37
CA PRO A 48 15.25 14.72 -36.14
C PRO A 48 14.21 13.58 -36.12
N GLU A 49 14.46 12.44 -36.79
CA GLU A 49 13.48 11.36 -36.90
C GLU A 49 13.26 10.57 -35.61
N PHE A 50 14.35 10.28 -34.88
CA PHE A 50 14.26 9.52 -33.63
C PHE A 50 13.50 10.30 -32.54
N ALA A 51 13.78 11.59 -32.43
CA ALA A 51 13.12 12.42 -31.43
C ALA A 51 11.64 12.67 -31.79
N LYS A 52 11.29 12.76 -33.09
CA LYS A 52 9.88 12.80 -33.54
C LYS A 52 9.15 11.50 -33.21
N ALA A 53 9.80 10.35 -33.43
CA ALA A 53 9.23 9.04 -33.09
C ALA A 53 8.97 8.90 -31.59
N LEU A 54 9.93 9.26 -30.73
CA LEU A 54 9.76 9.24 -29.28
C LEU A 54 8.63 10.17 -28.81
N LEU A 55 8.55 11.38 -29.38
CA LEU A 55 7.48 12.32 -29.05
C LEU A 55 6.10 11.76 -29.44
N GLN A 56 5.99 11.16 -30.63
CA GLN A 56 4.76 10.53 -31.09
C GLN A 56 4.35 9.37 -30.18
N MET A 57 5.30 8.49 -29.82
CA MET A 57 5.05 7.38 -28.90
C MET A 57 4.57 7.88 -27.52
N PHE A 58 5.14 8.97 -27.02
CA PHE A 58 4.70 9.57 -25.77
C PHE A 58 3.29 10.16 -25.88
N GLN A 59 2.99 10.89 -26.95
CA GLN A 59 1.66 11.45 -27.20
C GLN A 59 0.60 10.34 -27.30
N ASP A 60 0.90 9.27 -28.03
CA ASP A 60 0.00 8.12 -28.18
C ASP A 60 -0.22 7.41 -26.84
N ALA A 61 0.84 7.20 -26.05
CA ALA A 61 0.76 6.59 -24.73
C ALA A 61 -0.04 7.49 -23.75
N SER A 62 0.18 8.80 -23.78
CA SER A 62 -0.54 9.75 -22.93
C SER A 62 -2.02 9.82 -23.29
N LYS A 63 -2.34 9.78 -24.59
CA LYS A 63 -3.74 9.76 -25.05
C LYS A 63 -4.44 8.47 -24.61
N ARG A 64 -3.78 7.33 -24.73
CA ARG A 64 -4.32 6.04 -24.24
C ARG A 64 -4.48 6.02 -22.72
N GLU A 65 -3.54 6.60 -21.96
CA GLU A 65 -3.68 6.75 -20.50
C GLU A 65 -4.89 7.61 -20.15
N GLN A 66 -5.13 8.71 -20.87
CA GLN A 66 -6.32 9.55 -20.67
C GLN A 66 -7.61 8.82 -21.02
N GLU A 67 -7.68 8.14 -22.17
CA GLU A 67 -8.83 7.35 -22.58
C GLU A 67 -9.13 6.23 -21.56
N PHE A 68 -8.08 5.54 -21.09
CA PHE A 68 -8.18 4.55 -20.04
C PHE A 68 -8.75 5.14 -18.74
N ASN A 69 -8.21 6.28 -18.29
CA ASN A 69 -8.65 6.92 -17.05
C ASN A 69 -10.10 7.40 -17.14
N LEU A 70 -10.52 7.96 -18.28
CA LEU A 70 -11.91 8.35 -18.52
C LEU A 70 -12.85 7.15 -18.50
N ALA A 71 -12.47 6.05 -19.15
CA ALA A 71 -13.24 4.80 -19.13
C ALA A 71 -13.34 4.23 -17.70
N LEU A 72 -12.23 4.21 -16.97
CA LEU A 72 -12.17 3.75 -15.59
C LEU A 72 -13.06 4.61 -14.68
N ILE A 73 -13.02 5.94 -14.83
CA ILE A 73 -13.87 6.86 -14.09
C ILE A 73 -15.36 6.60 -14.38
N ALA A 74 -15.72 6.40 -15.64
CA ALA A 74 -17.10 6.09 -16.01
C ALA A 74 -17.58 4.79 -15.36
N ASP A 75 -16.76 3.74 -15.39
CA ASP A 75 -17.04 2.46 -14.73
C ASP A 75 -17.15 2.60 -13.20
N VAL A 76 -16.28 3.41 -12.59
CA VAL A 76 -16.33 3.71 -11.15
C VAL A 76 -17.61 4.46 -10.80
N TYR A 77 -18.02 5.46 -11.58
CA TYR A 77 -19.29 6.16 -11.35
C TYR A 77 -20.47 5.21 -11.46
N ALA A 78 -20.51 4.36 -12.48
CA ALA A 78 -21.55 3.35 -12.63
C ALA A 78 -21.59 2.40 -11.42
N TYR A 79 -20.41 1.94 -10.96
CA TYR A 79 -20.27 1.09 -9.79
C TYR A 79 -20.78 1.78 -8.51
N LYS A 80 -20.34 3.02 -8.25
CA LYS A 80 -20.77 3.80 -7.07
C LYS A 80 -22.26 4.10 -7.09
N ASN A 81 -22.83 4.38 -8.26
CA ASN A 81 -24.27 4.57 -8.42
C ASN A 81 -25.07 3.29 -8.14
N GLU A 82 -24.54 2.14 -8.54
CA GLU A 82 -25.20 0.85 -8.30
C GLU A 82 -25.10 0.41 -6.82
N TRP A 83 -23.89 0.47 -6.25
CA TRP A 83 -23.59 -0.14 -4.95
C TRP A 83 -23.62 0.85 -3.79
N GLY A 84 -23.31 2.13 -4.02
CA GLY A 84 -23.30 3.17 -2.98
C GLY A 84 -24.61 3.23 -2.17
N PRO A 85 -25.78 3.31 -2.82
CA PRO A 85 -27.06 3.31 -2.11
C PRO A 85 -27.32 2.02 -1.33
N LYS A 86 -26.91 0.86 -1.87
CA LYS A 86 -27.09 -0.46 -1.21
C LYS A 86 -26.23 -0.55 0.06
N PHE A 87 -24.99 -0.07 0.01
CA PHE A 87 -24.10 0.02 1.17
C PHE A 87 -24.63 1.03 2.20
N ALA A 88 -25.03 2.22 1.77
CA ALA A 88 -25.60 3.24 2.66
C ALA A 88 -26.85 2.73 3.39
N ALA A 89 -27.77 2.06 2.68
CA ALA A 89 -28.96 1.46 3.28
C ALA A 89 -28.62 0.34 4.29
N ALA A 90 -27.64 -0.52 3.98
CA ALA A 90 -27.19 -1.55 4.91
C ALA A 90 -26.59 -0.95 6.19
N ARG A 91 -25.77 0.11 6.08
CA ARG A 91 -25.20 0.82 7.23
C ARG A 91 -26.28 1.47 8.10
N LEU A 92 -27.21 2.20 7.49
CA LEU A 92 -28.33 2.82 8.20
C LEU A 92 -29.20 1.78 8.93
N ALA A 93 -29.38 0.60 8.34
CA ALA A 93 -30.17 -0.48 8.93
C ALA A 93 -29.38 -1.37 9.91
N GLY A 94 -28.08 -1.13 10.13
CA GLY A 94 -27.22 -1.99 10.97
C GLY A 94 -27.09 -3.42 10.43
N LYS A 95 -27.31 -3.63 9.14
CA LYS A 95 -27.25 -4.94 8.47
C LYS A 95 -25.83 -5.23 7.97
N PRO A 96 -25.46 -6.50 7.79
CA PRO A 96 -24.19 -6.84 7.17
C PRO A 96 -24.06 -6.20 5.79
N LEU A 97 -22.89 -5.63 5.51
CA LEU A 97 -22.60 -4.99 4.23
C LEU A 97 -22.63 -6.03 3.09
N PRO A 98 -23.03 -5.64 1.87
CA PRO A 98 -22.92 -6.49 0.71
C PRO A 98 -21.47 -6.98 0.52
N ARG A 99 -21.30 -8.25 0.11
CA ARG A 99 -19.98 -8.83 -0.18
C ARG A 99 -19.48 -8.41 -1.56
N GLN A 100 -19.37 -7.11 -1.78
CA GLN A 100 -18.78 -6.56 -2.99
C GLN A 100 -17.54 -5.74 -2.69
N TYR A 101 -16.57 -5.88 -3.59
CA TYR A 101 -15.29 -5.22 -3.52
C TYR A 101 -15.04 -4.42 -4.80
N PRO A 102 -14.40 -3.25 -4.72
CA PRO A 102 -14.11 -2.50 -3.49
C PRO A 102 -15.36 -1.90 -2.83
N ASP A 103 -15.31 -1.52 -1.54
CA ASP A 103 -16.40 -0.71 -0.94
C ASP A 103 -16.51 0.61 -1.73
N PRO A 104 -17.71 1.05 -2.14
CA PRO A 104 -17.89 2.32 -2.86
C PRO A 104 -17.22 3.52 -2.17
N ASP A 105 -17.15 3.54 -0.84
CA ASP A 105 -16.54 4.63 -0.07
C ASP A 105 -15.01 4.58 -0.07
N ASP A 106 -14.43 3.41 -0.33
CA ASP A 106 -12.98 3.23 -0.45
C ASP A 106 -12.44 3.70 -1.82
N ILE A 107 -13.32 4.06 -2.75
CA ILE A 107 -12.95 4.54 -4.08
C ILE A 107 -12.91 6.07 -4.09
N VAL A 108 -11.73 6.64 -4.31
CA VAL A 108 -11.50 8.09 -4.43
C VAL A 108 -11.19 8.45 -5.88
N ILE A 109 -11.99 9.34 -6.45
CA ILE A 109 -11.71 9.97 -7.75
C ILE A 109 -10.99 11.28 -7.47
N CYS A 110 -9.76 11.43 -7.95
CA CYS A 110 -8.94 12.61 -7.76
C CYS A 110 -9.15 13.63 -8.90
N ASP A 111 -8.83 14.90 -8.62
CA ASP A 111 -9.00 16.02 -9.58
C ASP A 111 -8.18 15.85 -10.87
N ASN A 112 -7.08 15.10 -10.81
CA ASN A 112 -6.23 14.78 -11.94
C ASN A 112 -6.72 13.57 -12.78
N LEU A 113 -8.01 13.24 -12.68
CA LEU A 113 -8.64 12.09 -13.37
C LEU A 113 -8.00 10.73 -13.02
N THR A 114 -7.43 10.60 -11.83
CA THR A 114 -6.94 9.31 -11.33
C THR A 114 -7.92 8.71 -10.33
N VAL A 115 -7.96 7.37 -10.25
CA VAL A 115 -8.77 6.64 -9.27
C VAL A 115 -7.84 5.97 -8.28
N LYS A 116 -8.09 6.17 -6.98
CA LYS A 116 -7.39 5.51 -5.88
C LYS A 116 -8.35 4.60 -5.13
N PHE A 117 -7.84 3.44 -4.71
CA PHE A 117 -8.54 2.49 -3.86
C PHE A 117 -7.86 2.46 -2.49
N LEU A 118 -8.57 2.89 -1.45
CA LEU A 118 -8.05 2.94 -0.07
C LEU A 118 -8.22 1.61 0.69
N GLY A 119 -9.01 0.70 0.12
CA GLY A 119 -9.33 -0.60 0.68
C GLY A 119 -9.05 -1.74 -0.30
N PRO A 120 -9.46 -2.98 0.05
CA PRO A 120 -9.24 -4.14 -0.80
C PRO A 120 -10.07 -4.04 -2.09
N VAL A 121 -9.39 -4.26 -3.22
CA VAL A 121 -10.02 -4.22 -4.57
C VAL A 121 -10.63 -5.57 -4.95
N THR A 122 -10.06 -6.66 -4.42
CA THR A 122 -10.49 -8.03 -4.71
C THR A 122 -10.87 -8.78 -3.45
N ALA A 123 -11.60 -9.89 -3.60
CA ALA A 123 -11.95 -10.76 -2.48
C ALA A 123 -10.71 -11.37 -1.80
N ASP A 124 -9.67 -11.69 -2.57
CA ASP A 124 -8.41 -12.21 -2.05
C ASP A 124 -7.66 -11.14 -1.25
N ASP A 125 -7.67 -9.88 -1.71
CA ASP A 125 -7.08 -8.76 -0.97
C ASP A 125 -7.86 -8.48 0.31
N ALA A 126 -9.19 -8.60 0.28
CA ALA A 126 -10.02 -8.46 1.47
C ALA A 126 -9.70 -9.55 2.51
N ALA A 127 -9.52 -10.80 2.06
CA ALA A 127 -9.13 -11.90 2.95
C ALA A 127 -7.75 -11.65 3.59
N LYS A 128 -6.76 -11.16 2.83
CA LYS A 128 -5.46 -10.77 3.36
C LYS A 128 -5.58 -9.61 4.35
N TRP A 129 -6.40 -8.61 4.03
CA TRP A 129 -6.61 -7.43 4.87
C TRP A 129 -7.23 -7.79 6.22
N GLU A 130 -8.29 -8.60 6.22
CA GLU A 130 -8.91 -9.12 7.45
C GLU A 130 -7.94 -9.94 8.28
N PHE A 131 -7.10 -10.73 7.61
CA PHE A 131 -6.03 -11.47 8.29
C PHE A 131 -5.02 -10.53 8.97
N PHE A 132 -4.60 -9.45 8.31
CA PHE A 132 -3.73 -8.44 8.91
C PHE A 132 -4.38 -7.67 10.05
N LYS A 133 -5.67 -7.31 9.93
CA LYS A 133 -6.44 -6.67 11.02
C LYS A 133 -6.49 -7.55 12.26
N ARG A 134 -6.83 -8.83 12.12
CA ARG A 134 -6.83 -9.79 13.25
C ARG A 134 -5.45 -9.93 13.86
N GLY A 135 -4.41 -10.03 13.03
CA GLY A 135 -3.03 -10.06 13.52
C GLY A 135 -2.69 -8.81 14.33
N ARG A 136 -3.04 -7.63 13.79
CA ARG A 136 -2.86 -6.33 14.44
C ARG A 136 -3.59 -6.25 15.78
N GLU A 137 -4.86 -6.64 15.85
CA GLU A 137 -5.64 -6.66 17.10
C GLU A 137 -4.99 -7.56 18.16
N VAL A 138 -4.51 -8.74 17.76
CA VAL A 138 -3.77 -9.62 18.67
C VAL A 138 -2.49 -8.95 19.17
N TYR A 139 -1.73 -8.29 18.30
CA TYR A 139 -0.51 -7.58 18.70
C TYR A 139 -0.81 -6.38 19.62
N PHE A 140 -1.89 -5.63 19.38
CA PHE A 140 -2.28 -4.52 20.25
C PHE A 140 -2.82 -5.01 21.60
N SER A 141 -3.61 -6.08 21.62
CA SER A 141 -4.06 -6.72 22.87
C SER A 141 -2.85 -7.18 23.68
N LEU A 142 -1.90 -7.84 23.02
CA LEU A 142 -0.65 -8.29 23.60
C LEU A 142 0.16 -7.12 24.18
N ALA A 143 0.34 -6.05 23.40
CA ALA A 143 1.08 -4.88 23.85
C ALA A 143 0.42 -4.20 25.06
N ARG A 144 -0.91 -4.10 25.08
CA ARG A 144 -1.66 -3.61 26.25
C ARG A 144 -1.47 -4.49 27.47
N GLU A 145 -1.58 -5.81 27.32
CA GLU A 145 -1.35 -6.75 28.42
C GLU A 145 0.09 -6.64 28.96
N ILE A 146 1.09 -6.41 28.10
CA ILE A 146 2.48 -6.17 28.52
C ILE A 146 2.63 -4.82 29.25
N ILE A 147 2.00 -3.75 28.76
CA ILE A 147 2.00 -2.43 29.41
C ILE A 147 1.29 -2.50 30.77
N GLU A 148 0.19 -3.24 30.88
CA GLU A 148 -0.49 -3.49 32.16
C GLU A 148 0.38 -4.32 33.10
N MET A 149 1.11 -5.34 32.59
CA MET A 149 2.07 -6.11 33.40
C MET A 149 3.21 -5.25 33.94
N THR A 150 3.79 -4.38 33.11
CA THR A 150 4.88 -3.47 33.55
C THR A 150 4.41 -2.41 34.55
N ASN A 151 3.11 -2.11 34.59
CA ASN A 151 2.47 -1.23 35.56
C ASN A 151 1.96 -1.95 36.84
N CYS A 152 2.08 -3.27 36.98
CA CYS A 152 1.46 -4.03 38.07
C CYS A 152 2.43 -4.76 39.02
N THR A 153 2.05 -4.70 40.30
CA THR A 153 2.60 -5.30 41.52
C THR A 153 2.44 -6.83 41.62
N CYS A 154 2.37 -7.56 40.50
CA CYS A 154 2.16 -9.01 40.50
C CYS A 154 3.45 -9.77 40.85
N SER A 155 3.31 -11.00 41.35
CA SER A 155 4.47 -11.84 41.64
C SER A 155 5.22 -12.22 40.35
N LEU A 156 6.53 -12.44 40.46
CA LEU A 156 7.39 -12.73 39.32
C LEU A 156 6.98 -14.03 38.58
N GLU A 157 6.43 -15.00 39.30
CA GLU A 157 5.90 -16.26 38.73
C GLU A 157 4.64 -16.04 37.90
N GLU A 158 3.68 -15.25 38.40
CA GLU A 158 2.44 -14.94 37.66
C GLU A 158 2.73 -14.12 36.40
N GLY A 159 3.68 -13.18 36.47
CA GLY A 159 4.16 -12.44 35.29
C GLY A 159 4.78 -13.36 34.24
N ARG A 160 5.58 -14.34 34.68
CA ARG A 160 6.23 -15.31 33.78
C ARG A 160 5.22 -16.24 33.10
N GLU A 161 4.22 -16.75 33.82
CA GLU A 161 3.18 -17.60 33.24
C GLU A 161 2.34 -16.86 32.19
N ARG A 162 1.95 -15.62 32.49
CA ARG A 162 1.23 -14.75 31.56
C ARG A 162 2.06 -14.45 30.32
N TYR A 163 3.34 -14.11 30.47
CA TYR A 163 4.28 -13.93 29.36
C TYR A 163 4.36 -15.19 28.48
N LEU A 164 4.47 -16.38 29.05
CA LEU A 164 4.53 -17.62 28.29
C LEU A 164 3.22 -17.93 27.55
N LYS A 165 2.06 -17.54 28.10
CA LYS A 165 0.76 -17.67 27.43
C LYS A 165 0.68 -16.75 26.22
N LEU A 166 1.07 -15.49 26.41
CA LEU A 166 1.11 -14.46 25.37
C LEU A 166 2.09 -14.82 24.23
N ARG A 167 3.29 -15.28 24.58
CA ARG A 167 4.30 -15.77 23.62
C ARG A 167 3.74 -16.91 22.76
N ARG A 168 3.02 -17.86 23.37
CA ARG A 168 2.38 -18.97 22.65
C ARG A 168 1.31 -18.48 21.66
N GLN A 169 0.52 -17.48 22.03
CA GLN A 169 -0.48 -16.89 21.14
C GLN A 169 0.17 -16.18 19.95
N PHE A 170 1.21 -15.37 20.19
CA PHE A 170 1.98 -14.69 19.15
C PHE A 170 2.50 -15.67 18.09
N TYR A 171 3.20 -16.73 18.51
CA TYR A 171 3.78 -17.68 17.56
C TYR A 171 2.73 -18.54 16.85
N ARG A 172 1.57 -18.79 17.47
CA ARG A 172 0.45 -19.45 16.81
C ARG A 172 -0.06 -18.60 15.64
N VAL A 173 -0.22 -17.30 15.83
CA VAL A 173 -0.65 -16.38 14.76
C VAL A 173 0.46 -16.22 13.71
N ASN A 174 1.69 -15.98 14.15
CA ASN A 174 2.84 -15.81 13.26
C ASN A 174 3.03 -17.03 12.36
N ARG A 175 2.82 -18.27 12.86
CA ARG A 175 2.86 -19.49 12.03
C ARG A 175 2.01 -19.40 10.76
N HIS A 176 0.84 -18.78 10.83
CA HIS A 176 -0.08 -18.68 9.69
C HIS A 176 0.17 -17.46 8.78
N LEU A 177 1.11 -16.57 9.11
CA LEU A 177 1.47 -15.47 8.21
C LEU A 177 2.12 -16.02 6.92
N PRO A 178 1.84 -15.42 5.73
CA PRO A 178 2.51 -15.78 4.48
C PRO A 178 4.03 -15.69 4.58
N LYS A 179 4.75 -16.61 3.91
CA LYS A 179 6.22 -16.67 3.96
C LYS A 179 6.87 -15.36 3.49
N ASP A 180 6.35 -14.76 2.43
CA ASP A 180 6.90 -13.53 1.86
C ASP A 180 6.75 -12.34 2.82
N PHE A 181 5.65 -12.31 3.58
CA PHE A 181 5.43 -11.29 4.61
C PHE A 181 6.43 -11.44 5.75
N LYS A 182 6.64 -12.67 6.25
CA LYS A 182 7.64 -12.95 7.30
C LYS A 182 9.06 -12.57 6.88
N ARG A 183 9.40 -12.77 5.60
CA ARG A 183 10.71 -12.41 5.06
C ARG A 183 10.93 -10.90 5.03
N LYS A 184 9.89 -10.12 4.71
CA LYS A 184 9.95 -8.65 4.69
C LYS A 184 9.82 -8.03 6.09
N HIS A 185 9.10 -8.69 6.99
CA HIS A 185 8.82 -8.21 8.35
C HIS A 185 9.02 -9.34 9.36
N PRO A 186 10.28 -9.65 9.74
CA PRO A 186 10.58 -10.70 10.70
C PRO A 186 10.14 -10.26 12.10
N ALA A 187 8.92 -10.66 12.51
CA ALA A 187 8.41 -10.36 13.84
C ALA A 187 8.95 -11.36 14.87
N LYS A 188 9.70 -10.86 15.88
CA LYS A 188 10.12 -11.61 17.07
C LYS A 188 9.26 -11.19 18.27
N PHE A 189 8.96 -12.14 19.17
CA PHE A 189 8.30 -11.81 20.43
C PHE A 189 9.31 -11.18 21.38
N PRO A 190 9.00 -10.06 22.04
CA PRO A 190 9.96 -9.39 22.92
C PRO A 190 10.38 -10.31 24.07
N PRO A 191 11.63 -10.23 24.56
CA PRO A 191 12.09 -11.00 25.70
C PRO A 191 11.33 -10.61 26.97
N PHE A 192 11.23 -11.52 27.94
CA PHE A 192 10.64 -11.23 29.23
C PHE A 192 11.61 -10.36 30.02
N ASN A 193 11.26 -9.10 30.26
CA ASN A 193 12.04 -8.21 31.14
C ASN A 193 11.34 -8.11 32.50
N PRO A 194 11.87 -8.74 33.56
CA PRO A 194 11.25 -8.77 34.88
C PRO A 194 11.43 -7.46 35.69
N THR A 195 12.18 -6.49 35.18
CA THR A 195 12.54 -5.28 35.90
C THR A 195 11.37 -4.28 35.88
N PRO A 196 10.82 -3.87 37.05
CA PRO A 196 9.77 -2.86 37.09
C PRO A 196 10.31 -1.52 36.58
N GLY A 197 9.64 -0.92 35.59
CA GLY A 197 9.88 0.47 35.17
C GLY A 197 10.83 0.72 33.99
N CYS A 198 11.42 -0.30 33.36
CA CYS A 198 12.12 -0.12 32.08
C CYS A 198 11.20 -0.54 30.93
N PRO A 199 10.80 0.38 30.03
CA PRO A 199 10.14 0.00 28.78
C PRO A 199 11.04 -0.95 27.97
N PRO A 200 10.48 -1.83 27.13
CA PRO A 200 11.28 -2.76 26.35
C PRO A 200 12.21 -2.00 25.40
N ASP A 201 13.51 -2.29 25.45
CA ASP A 201 14.53 -1.72 24.56
C ASP A 201 14.22 -2.16 23.12
N TRP A 202 13.64 -1.23 22.35
CA TRP A 202 13.41 -1.40 20.92
C TRP A 202 14.56 -0.80 20.08
N ASP A 203 15.57 -0.21 20.72
CA ASP A 203 16.61 0.60 20.07
C ASP A 203 18.06 0.21 20.44
N ASP A 204 18.31 -0.96 21.04
CA ASP A 204 19.70 -1.43 21.19
C ASP A 204 20.13 -2.19 19.92
N GLU A 205 20.68 -1.42 18.99
CA GLU A 205 21.60 -1.88 17.95
C GLU A 205 22.84 -2.56 18.58
N ASP A 206 23.33 -3.56 17.87
CA ASP A 206 24.57 -4.33 18.09
C ASP A 206 24.55 -5.28 19.33
N ASP A 207 24.76 -6.59 19.20
CA ASP A 207 25.92 -7.18 18.55
C ASP A 207 25.74 -8.70 18.33
N GLU A 208 26.51 -9.22 17.37
CA GLU A 208 26.82 -10.62 17.09
C GLU A 208 25.85 -11.44 16.23
N ASN A 209 26.07 -11.28 14.91
CA ASN A 209 26.23 -12.42 14.00
C ASN A 209 27.02 -13.57 14.66
N PRO A 210 26.67 -14.83 14.37
CA PRO A 210 27.49 -15.46 13.35
C PRO A 210 26.68 -16.22 12.31
N ILE A 211 27.21 -16.13 11.10
CA ILE A 211 27.01 -17.07 10.00
C ILE A 211 27.30 -18.49 10.49
N ALA A 212 26.34 -19.40 10.28
CA ALA A 212 26.53 -20.73 9.70
C ALA A 212 25.21 -21.23 9.11
#